data_AF-A0ABD3RBQ6-F1
#
_entry.id   AF-A0ABD3RBQ6-F1
#
_cell.length_a   1.000
_cell.length_b   1.000
_cell.length_c   1.000
_cell.angle_alpha   90.00
_cell.angle_beta   90.00
_cell.angle_gamma   90.00
#
_symmetry.space_group_name_H-M   'P 1'
#
loop_
_entity.id
_entity.type
_entity.pdbx_description
1 polymer ?
#
loop_
_entity_poly.entity_id
_entity_poly.type
_entity_poly.pdbx_seq_one_letter_code
_entity_poly.pdbx_strand_id
1 'polypeptide(L)'
;MVLIAPFPGLIAPLLVFHEGNNHRIGHPFVFAPTSSSSVSKGVATPWHGGGATTTAKADDIPPLRYDVWDLPNGRVQFDRPFYFDDLMMRRGTEILGVDDPPPSAAASSIALWDPIFLGSGGSGAVFSFSSTRPSSDVSSPSKSKGRTTNNGADGRIAIKVSWKRSNESVKKECDILRALAGVPHLERCIGGPIEYPYEDGRAIIALSPVMAASNNPHEDVITSDLNMVNPGIPQRKSAISVVKTMVKMLELGVYTIDVQPLINRETGEVLFIDFTEAKRISTPLSPVDESSLVDFCGEMLALIPNSLKGLAVEALKTEMIGLKNENTADLPGKVIDIIESVWLE
;
A
#
# COMPACT_ATOMS: atom_id res chain seq x y z
N MET A 1 -51.95 -24.17 -8.14
CA MET A 1 -53.00 -23.62 -7.26
C MET A 1 -52.83 -24.28 -5.89
N VAL A 2 -52.05 -23.63 -5.04
CA VAL A 2 -51.83 -23.98 -3.63
C VAL A 2 -51.97 -22.66 -2.88
N LEU A 3 -52.94 -22.60 -1.98
CA LEU A 3 -53.18 -21.48 -1.08
C LEU A 3 -52.12 -21.52 0.03
N ILE A 4 -51.49 -20.37 0.31
CA ILE A 4 -50.86 -20.10 1.61
C ILE A 4 -51.54 -18.83 2.15
N ALA A 5 -52.13 -18.96 3.33
CA ALA A 5 -52.83 -17.91 4.05
C ALA A 5 -51.85 -16.92 4.72
N PRO A 6 -52.27 -15.66 4.98
CA PRO A 6 -51.38 -14.60 5.45
C PRO A 6 -51.25 -14.58 6.98
N PHE A 7 -50.03 -14.30 7.47
CA PHE A 7 -49.80 -13.82 8.83
C PHE A 7 -49.90 -12.30 8.88
N PRO A 8 -50.61 -11.70 9.85
CA PRO A 8 -50.66 -10.25 10.01
C PRO A 8 -49.62 -9.77 11.03
N GLY A 9 -48.96 -8.65 10.73
CA GLY A 9 -48.45 -7.74 11.76
C GLY A 9 -46.94 -7.64 11.91
N LEU A 10 -46.31 -6.85 11.03
CA LEU A 10 -45.33 -5.81 11.40
C LEU A 10 -45.04 -4.99 10.16
N ILE A 11 -45.71 -3.83 10.08
CA ILE A 11 -45.49 -2.82 9.05
C ILE A 11 -44.24 -2.05 9.48
N ALA A 12 -43.14 -2.23 8.76
CA ALA A 12 -42.05 -1.27 8.67
C ALA A 12 -41.98 -0.77 7.22
N PRO A 13 -41.79 0.54 6.99
CA PRO A 13 -41.98 1.14 5.68
C PRO A 13 -40.91 0.65 4.69
N LEU A 14 -41.39 0.11 3.57
CA LEU A 14 -40.65 -0.13 2.35
C LEU A 14 -40.20 1.22 1.79
N LEU A 15 -38.98 1.63 2.12
CA LEU A 15 -38.30 2.74 1.46
C LEU A 15 -37.81 2.25 0.10
N VAL A 16 -38.61 2.53 -0.92
CA VAL A 16 -38.22 2.43 -2.32
C VAL A 16 -37.13 3.48 -2.57
N PHE A 17 -35.87 3.06 -2.58
CA PHE A 17 -34.80 3.89 -3.10
C PHE A 17 -34.84 3.85 -4.61
N HIS A 18 -35.27 4.98 -5.17
CA HIS A 18 -35.12 5.33 -6.56
C HIS A 18 -33.63 5.30 -6.92
N GLU A 19 -33.30 4.66 -8.05
CA GLU A 19 -31.98 4.72 -8.69
C GLU A 19 -31.49 6.17 -8.77
N GLY A 20 -30.52 6.49 -7.92
CA GLY A 20 -29.78 7.73 -7.91
C GLY A 20 -28.31 7.41 -8.14
N ASN A 21 -27.89 7.58 -9.39
CA ASN A 21 -26.50 7.62 -9.83
C ASN A 21 -25.62 8.35 -8.81
N ASN A 22 -24.85 7.61 -8.03
CA ASN A 22 -23.76 8.14 -7.21
C ASN A 22 -22.50 7.32 -7.54
N HIS A 23 -21.87 7.68 -8.66
CA HIS A 23 -20.44 7.51 -8.81
C HIS A 23 -19.75 8.37 -7.74
N ARG A 24 -19.54 7.83 -6.55
CA ARG A 24 -18.35 8.16 -5.76
C ARG A 24 -17.18 7.37 -6.36
N ILE A 25 -16.75 7.81 -7.53
CA ILE A 25 -15.37 7.58 -7.95
C ILE A 25 -14.58 8.54 -7.07
N GLY A 26 -14.00 8.01 -5.99
CA GLY A 26 -12.81 8.62 -5.44
C GLY A 26 -11.79 8.65 -6.56
N HIS A 27 -11.70 9.78 -7.27
CA HIS A 27 -10.61 9.97 -8.21
C HIS A 27 -9.31 9.70 -7.44
N PRO A 28 -8.39 8.87 -7.95
CA PRO A 28 -7.02 8.96 -7.48
C PRO A 28 -6.61 10.40 -7.78
N PHE A 29 -6.48 11.23 -6.74
CA PHE A 29 -5.89 12.55 -6.85
C PHE A 29 -4.40 12.34 -7.12
N VAL A 30 -4.08 12.06 -8.38
CA VAL A 30 -2.73 12.16 -8.91
C VAL A 30 -2.45 13.65 -9.02
N PHE A 31 -1.89 14.23 -7.95
CA PHE A 31 -1.18 15.49 -8.12
C PHE A 31 0.05 15.17 -8.98
N ALA A 32 0.07 15.70 -10.21
CA ALA A 32 1.33 15.86 -10.92
C ALA A 32 2.32 16.55 -9.96
N PRO A 33 3.56 16.06 -9.84
CA PRO A 33 4.54 16.67 -8.95
C PRO A 33 4.70 18.13 -9.34
N THR A 34 4.22 19.04 -8.48
CA THR A 34 4.65 20.43 -8.55
C THR A 34 6.13 20.41 -8.19
N SER A 35 6.96 20.82 -9.14
CA SER A 35 8.40 20.97 -8.96
C SER A 35 8.68 21.67 -7.63
N SER A 36 9.24 20.93 -6.68
CA SER A 36 9.74 21.51 -5.43
C SER A 36 10.90 22.43 -5.81
N SER A 37 10.68 23.74 -5.75
CA SER A 37 11.77 24.70 -5.85
C SER A 37 12.64 24.57 -4.60
N SER A 38 13.83 24.02 -4.77
CA SER A 38 14.87 24.08 -3.75
C SER A 38 15.29 25.54 -3.59
N VAL A 39 14.70 26.23 -2.60
CA VAL A 39 15.12 27.58 -2.24
C VAL A 39 16.47 27.48 -1.54
N SER A 40 17.54 27.48 -2.34
CA SER A 40 18.90 27.73 -1.86
C SER A 40 19.08 29.25 -1.73
N LYS A 41 18.85 29.80 -0.54
CA LYS A 41 19.24 31.19 -0.24
C LYS A 41 20.75 31.25 -0.04
N GLY A 42 21.49 31.47 -1.12
CA GLY A 42 22.89 31.88 -1.10
C GLY A 42 23.01 33.38 -1.37
N VAL A 43 23.27 34.17 -0.33
CA VAL A 43 23.65 35.59 -0.48
C VAL A 43 25.15 35.63 -0.79
N ALA A 44 25.50 35.99 -2.03
CA ALA A 44 26.87 36.24 -2.43
C ALA A 44 27.32 37.62 -1.95
N THR A 45 28.45 37.69 -1.23
CA THR A 45 29.20 38.92 -0.98
C THR A 45 30.56 38.85 -1.69
N PRO A 46 31.14 39.98 -2.13
CA PRO A 46 32.35 39.97 -2.95
C PRO A 46 33.60 39.75 -2.10
N TRP A 47 34.48 38.88 -2.59
CA TRP A 47 35.81 38.61 -2.04
C TRP A 47 36.79 39.76 -2.32
N HIS A 48 37.46 40.23 -1.27
CA HIS A 48 38.77 40.89 -1.34
C HIS A 48 39.79 40.04 -0.57
N GLY A 49 40.98 39.91 -1.16
CA GLY A 49 41.99 38.93 -0.77
C GLY A 49 42.77 39.24 0.51
N GLY A 50 43.47 38.20 0.97
CA GLY A 50 44.47 38.29 2.02
C GLY A 50 44.86 36.88 2.47
N GLY A 51 46.08 36.45 2.12
CA GLY A 51 46.61 35.16 2.53
C GLY A 51 46.97 35.13 4.02
N ALA A 52 46.60 34.05 4.70
CA ALA A 52 47.17 33.65 5.98
C ALA A 52 46.90 32.15 6.27
N THR A 53 47.98 31.42 6.54
CA THR A 53 48.11 30.22 7.39
C THR A 53 46.86 29.42 7.77
N THR A 54 46.75 28.22 7.20
CA THR A 54 45.73 27.20 7.47
C THR A 54 45.95 26.51 8.83
N THR A 55 45.27 27.02 9.85
CA THR A 55 44.79 26.19 10.96
C THR A 55 43.51 25.51 10.48
N ALA A 56 43.44 24.18 10.53
CA ALA A 56 42.26 23.42 10.15
C ALA A 56 41.10 23.78 11.11
N LYS A 57 40.22 24.70 10.69
CA LYS A 57 39.00 25.04 11.42
C LYS A 57 38.08 23.82 11.45
N ALA A 58 37.60 23.49 12.63
CA ALA A 58 36.59 22.47 12.88
C ALA A 58 35.17 22.88 12.40
N ASP A 59 35.06 23.79 11.43
CA ASP A 59 33.80 24.49 11.10
C ASP A 59 33.18 24.12 9.74
N ASP A 60 33.74 23.17 8.99
CA ASP A 60 33.18 22.74 7.69
C ASP A 60 32.30 21.48 7.82
N ILE A 61 31.40 21.44 8.79
CA ILE A 61 30.27 20.50 8.72
C ILE A 61 29.27 21.10 7.72
N PRO A 62 29.08 20.49 6.54
CA PRO A 62 28.11 21.02 5.58
C PRO A 62 26.73 21.11 6.24
N PRO A 63 25.97 22.19 6.00
CA PRO A 63 24.66 22.37 6.63
C PRO A 63 23.78 21.14 6.33
N LEU A 64 23.16 20.60 7.38
CA LEU A 64 22.18 19.53 7.28
C LEU A 64 21.15 19.94 6.22
N ARG A 65 21.03 19.12 5.17
CA ARG A 65 20.04 19.33 4.12
C ARG A 65 18.78 18.58 4.52
N TYR A 66 17.67 19.30 4.54
CA TYR A 66 16.36 18.75 4.78
C TYR A 66 15.51 18.90 3.53
N ASP A 67 14.63 17.95 3.30
CA ASP A 67 13.51 18.14 2.39
C ASP A 67 12.25 18.45 3.17
N VAL A 68 11.45 19.38 2.66
CA VAL A 68 10.24 19.87 3.33
C VAL A 68 9.10 19.95 2.33
N TRP A 69 7.93 19.47 2.74
CA TRP A 69 6.66 19.56 2.03
C TRP A 69 5.64 20.21 2.96
N ASP A 70 5.08 21.33 2.53
CA ASP A 70 3.96 21.99 3.19
C ASP A 70 2.65 21.45 2.57
N LEU A 71 2.02 20.48 3.24
CA LEU A 71 0.80 19.80 2.78
C LEU A 71 -0.44 20.36 3.50
N PRO A 72 -1.65 20.21 2.94
CA PRO A 72 -2.87 20.79 3.52
C PRO A 72 -3.14 20.44 4.99
N ASN A 73 -2.72 19.24 5.42
CA ASN A 73 -2.96 18.74 6.78
C ASN A 73 -1.74 18.89 7.71
N GLY A 74 -0.63 19.47 7.24
CA GLY A 74 0.57 19.67 8.04
C GLY A 74 1.86 19.65 7.22
N ARG A 75 2.94 20.05 7.86
CA ARG A 75 4.29 20.00 7.30
C ARG A 75 4.86 18.59 7.44
N VAL A 76 5.59 18.11 6.42
CA VAL A 76 6.45 16.92 6.52
C VAL A 76 7.86 17.32 6.11
N GLN A 77 8.82 16.88 6.89
CA GLN A 77 10.25 17.08 6.76
C GLN A 77 11.02 15.75 6.88
N PHE A 78 12.14 15.62 6.17
CA PHE A 78 13.09 14.53 6.30
C PHE A 78 14.54 15.02 6.21
N ASP A 79 15.45 14.39 6.95
CA ASP A 79 16.90 14.54 6.82
C ASP A 79 17.42 13.89 5.52
N ARG A 80 18.62 14.27 5.09
CA ARG A 80 19.34 13.61 4.00
C ARG A 80 20.71 13.06 4.47
N PRO A 81 20.87 11.73 4.61
CA PRO A 81 19.84 10.70 4.49
C PRO A 81 18.86 10.73 5.66
N PHE A 82 17.69 10.17 5.43
CA PHE A 82 16.73 9.88 6.49
C PHE A 82 17.02 8.48 7.03
N TYR A 83 17.17 8.34 8.35
CA TYR A 83 17.41 7.05 8.98
C TYR A 83 16.08 6.46 9.48
N PHE A 84 15.74 5.27 9.01
CA PHE A 84 14.60 4.52 9.49
C PHE A 84 15.10 3.33 10.31
N ASP A 85 14.80 3.36 11.61
CA ASP A 85 15.17 2.30 12.55
C ASP A 85 14.18 1.14 12.51
N ASP A 86 14.59 -0.02 13.00
CA ASP A 86 13.75 -1.21 13.13
C ASP A 86 13.27 -1.84 11.79
N LEU A 87 14.03 -1.69 10.70
CA LEU A 87 13.70 -2.42 9.46
C LEU A 87 14.07 -3.91 9.58
N MET A 88 13.06 -4.77 9.41
CA MET A 88 13.26 -6.20 9.18
C MET A 88 13.56 -6.47 7.69
N MET A 89 14.79 -6.19 7.26
CA MET A 89 15.24 -6.61 5.94
C MET A 89 15.61 -8.09 5.98
N ARG A 90 14.75 -8.97 5.45
CA ARG A 90 15.12 -10.36 5.17
C ARG A 90 16.23 -10.34 4.11
N ARG A 91 17.48 -10.54 4.52
CA ARG A 91 18.59 -10.82 3.59
C ARG A 91 18.31 -12.16 2.91
N GLY A 92 17.85 -12.13 1.66
CA GLY A 92 17.92 -13.21 0.66
C GLY A 92 17.40 -14.61 1.07
N THR A 93 16.24 -15.00 0.49
CA THR A 93 15.84 -16.37 0.10
C THR A 93 15.97 -17.57 1.06
N GLU A 94 16.40 -17.44 2.31
CA GLU A 94 16.33 -18.55 3.26
C GLU A 94 14.91 -18.64 3.85
N ILE A 95 14.18 -19.66 3.39
CA ILE A 95 12.95 -20.13 4.01
C ILE A 95 13.35 -20.73 5.35
N LEU A 96 13.34 -19.92 6.41
CA LEU A 96 13.46 -20.42 7.79
C LEU A 96 12.20 -21.21 8.12
N GLY A 97 12.39 -22.42 8.63
CA GLY A 97 11.33 -23.29 9.10
C GLY A 97 10.52 -22.65 10.23
N VAL A 98 9.26 -23.06 10.35
CA VAL A 98 8.23 -22.47 11.22
C VAL A 98 8.58 -22.53 12.73
N ASP A 99 9.64 -23.24 13.11
CA ASP A 99 9.98 -23.53 14.51
C ASP A 99 11.25 -22.83 15.04
N ASP A 100 11.98 -22.06 14.22
CA ASP A 100 13.13 -21.31 14.73
C ASP A 100 12.67 -20.01 15.40
N PRO A 101 13.04 -19.75 16.67
CA PRO A 101 12.75 -18.47 17.30
C PRO A 101 13.34 -17.36 16.45
N PRO A 102 12.63 -16.23 16.25
CA PRO A 102 13.13 -15.15 15.41
C PRO A 102 14.53 -14.80 15.90
N PRO A 103 15.57 -14.86 15.04
CA PRO A 103 16.90 -14.49 15.46
C PRO A 103 16.79 -13.10 16.06
N SER A 104 17.39 -12.90 17.24
CA SER A 104 17.50 -11.61 17.94
C SER A 104 17.97 -10.56 16.93
N ALA A 105 17.01 -9.94 16.25
CA ALA A 105 17.26 -9.09 15.11
C ALA A 105 17.80 -7.80 15.69
N ALA A 106 19.13 -7.63 15.65
CA ALA A 106 19.72 -6.34 15.93
C ALA A 106 19.01 -5.33 15.01
N ALA A 107 18.27 -4.39 15.60
CA ALA A 107 17.55 -3.37 14.86
C ALA A 107 18.54 -2.69 13.91
N SER A 108 18.38 -2.92 12.62
CA SER A 108 19.23 -2.31 11.62
C SER A 108 18.59 -1.00 11.18
N SER A 109 19.29 0.10 11.42
CA SER A 109 18.95 1.38 10.82
C SER A 109 19.32 1.34 9.33
N ILE A 110 18.41 1.78 8.46
CA ILE A 110 18.69 1.97 7.04
C ILE A 110 18.79 3.46 6.73
N ALA A 111 19.74 3.83 5.87
CA ALA A 111 19.79 5.17 5.29
C ALA A 111 18.92 5.23 4.03
N LEU A 112 17.91 6.09 4.05
CA LEU A 112 16.97 6.34 2.97
C LEU A 112 17.28 7.67 2.28
N TRP A 113 17.24 7.67 0.95
CA TRP A 113 17.66 8.78 0.10
C TRP A 113 16.58 9.18 -0.89
N ASP A 114 16.72 10.39 -1.43
CA ASP A 114 15.92 10.92 -2.55
C ASP A 114 14.41 10.69 -2.42
N PRO A 115 13.78 11.25 -1.37
CA PRO A 115 12.33 11.16 -1.18
C PRO A 115 11.57 11.72 -2.37
N ILE A 116 10.61 10.94 -2.85
CA ILE A 116 9.64 11.33 -3.88
C ILE A 116 8.25 11.29 -3.23
N PHE A 117 7.55 12.41 -3.21
CA PHE A 117 6.17 12.45 -2.73
C PHE A 117 5.27 11.61 -3.65
N LEU A 118 4.58 10.62 -3.08
CA LEU A 118 3.67 9.73 -3.81
C LEU A 118 2.21 10.19 -3.71
N GLY A 119 1.84 10.79 -2.58
CA GLY A 119 0.47 11.25 -2.35
C GLY A 119 0.15 11.49 -0.88
N SER A 120 -1.03 12.01 -0.62
CA SER A 120 -1.53 12.24 0.73
C SER A 120 -3.05 12.04 0.80
N GLY A 121 -3.53 11.49 1.90
CA GLY A 121 -4.94 11.18 2.14
C GLY A 121 -5.40 11.58 3.54
N GLY A 122 -6.52 11.01 3.99
CA GLY A 122 -7.09 11.27 5.32
C GLY A 122 -6.24 10.75 6.48
N SER A 123 -5.38 9.77 6.23
CA SER A 123 -4.55 9.09 7.22
C SER A 123 -3.11 9.62 7.30
N GLY A 124 -2.54 10.12 6.21
CA GLY A 124 -1.16 10.62 6.20
C GLY A 124 -0.67 11.08 4.84
N ALA A 125 0.65 11.21 4.72
CA ALA A 125 1.38 11.47 3.48
C ALA A 125 2.40 10.36 3.23
N VAL A 126 2.55 9.95 1.97
CA VAL A 126 3.41 8.83 1.57
C VAL A 126 4.53 9.33 0.66
N PHE A 127 5.74 8.84 0.92
CA PHE A 127 6.95 9.20 0.20
C PHE A 127 7.73 7.96 -0.17
N SER A 128 8.21 7.86 -1.41
CA SER A 128 9.11 6.79 -1.83
C SER A 128 10.56 7.20 -1.64
N PHE A 129 11.36 6.34 -1.03
CA PHE A 129 12.79 6.54 -0.84
C PHE A 129 13.61 5.47 -1.56
N SER A 130 14.79 5.84 -2.03
CA SER A 130 15.82 4.88 -2.45
C SER A 130 16.55 4.33 -1.23
N SER A 131 16.68 3.00 -1.13
CA SER A 131 17.57 2.36 -0.15
C SER A 131 19.05 2.39 -0.57
N THR A 132 19.32 2.81 -1.81
CA THR A 132 20.69 2.95 -2.33
C THR A 132 21.09 4.41 -2.37
N ARG A 133 22.32 4.69 -1.92
CA ARG A 133 22.86 6.05 -1.97
C ARG A 133 22.98 6.49 -3.43
N PRO A 134 22.53 7.71 -3.79
CA PRO A 134 22.75 8.24 -5.14
C PRO A 134 24.25 8.25 -5.41
N SER A 135 24.68 7.52 -6.45
CA SER A 135 26.06 7.54 -6.90
C SER A 135 26.36 8.95 -7.41
N SER A 136 27.28 9.66 -6.77
CA SER A 136 27.71 11.01 -7.16
C SER A 136 28.40 11.07 -8.53
N ASP A 137 28.65 9.91 -9.15
CA ASP A 137 29.32 9.81 -10.45
C ASP A 137 28.32 9.98 -11.59
N VAL A 138 27.91 11.23 -11.84
CA VAL A 138 27.10 11.68 -13.00
C VAL A 138 27.89 11.63 -14.32
N SER A 139 28.97 10.85 -14.40
CA SER A 139 29.89 10.87 -15.55
C SER A 139 30.33 9.47 -15.98
N SER A 140 29.37 8.62 -16.33
CA SER A 140 29.48 7.72 -17.50
C SER A 140 28.22 6.87 -17.65
N PRO A 141 27.52 6.91 -18.80
CA PRO A 141 26.53 5.91 -19.14
C PRO A 141 27.27 4.60 -19.47
N SER A 142 27.76 3.89 -18.45
CA SER A 142 28.27 2.54 -18.64
C SER A 142 27.10 1.65 -19.00
N LYS A 143 27.04 1.27 -20.27
CA LYS A 143 26.15 0.23 -20.81
C LYS A 143 26.47 -1.12 -20.15
N SER A 144 26.11 -1.31 -18.88
CA SER A 144 26.10 -2.63 -18.28
C SER A 144 24.92 -3.41 -18.86
N LYS A 145 25.20 -4.17 -19.93
CA LYS A 145 24.40 -5.34 -20.32
C LYS A 145 24.51 -6.37 -19.18
N GLY A 146 23.79 -6.13 -18.09
CA GLY A 146 23.87 -6.92 -16.87
C GLY A 146 22.48 -7.28 -16.40
N ARG A 147 21.98 -8.42 -16.92
CA ARG A 147 21.02 -9.31 -16.25
C ARG A 147 19.90 -8.58 -15.48
N THR A 148 18.84 -8.21 -16.22
CA THR A 148 17.51 -7.95 -15.67
C THR A 148 16.99 -9.20 -14.97
N THR A 149 17.34 -9.37 -13.69
CA THR A 149 16.50 -10.17 -12.80
C THR A 149 15.25 -9.34 -12.59
N ASN A 150 14.15 -9.76 -13.18
CA ASN A 150 12.81 -9.15 -13.12
C ASN A 150 12.18 -9.17 -11.70
N ASN A 151 12.98 -9.09 -10.64
CA ASN A 151 12.50 -9.12 -9.26
C ASN A 151 12.71 -7.75 -8.61
N GLY A 152 11.68 -6.92 -8.71
CA GLY A 152 11.46 -5.78 -7.83
C GLY A 152 11.98 -4.46 -8.36
N ALA A 153 11.04 -3.57 -8.67
CA ALA A 153 11.24 -2.13 -8.75
C ALA A 153 12.27 -1.61 -7.71
N ASP A 154 13.43 -1.18 -8.19
CA ASP A 154 14.40 -0.21 -7.64
C ASP A 154 14.82 -0.24 -6.16
N GLY A 155 14.49 -1.27 -5.39
CA GLY A 155 14.80 -1.31 -3.95
C GLY A 155 14.24 -0.09 -3.21
N ARG A 156 13.14 0.48 -3.71
CA ARG A 156 12.50 1.64 -3.09
C ARG A 156 11.55 1.21 -1.98
N ILE A 157 11.46 2.04 -0.95
CA ILE A 157 10.61 1.86 0.23
C ILE A 157 9.65 3.03 0.32
N ALA A 158 8.37 2.77 0.54
CA ALA A 158 7.41 3.82 0.86
C ALA A 158 7.44 4.10 2.36
N ILE A 159 7.54 5.37 2.75
CA ILE A 159 7.40 5.84 4.12
C ILE A 159 6.10 6.62 4.21
N LYS A 160 5.19 6.13 5.04
CA LYS A 160 3.92 6.79 5.34
C LYS A 160 4.05 7.53 6.67
N VAL A 161 3.89 8.84 6.63
CA VAL A 161 3.84 9.71 7.82
C VAL A 161 2.39 10.02 8.12
N SER A 162 1.89 9.53 9.25
CA SER A 162 0.52 9.79 9.70
C SER A 162 0.24 11.26 9.94
N TRP A 163 -1.02 11.67 9.90
CA TRP A 163 -1.46 12.89 10.58
C TRP A 163 -1.65 12.63 12.08
N LYS A 164 -1.55 13.66 12.93
CA LYS A 164 -1.70 13.51 14.40
C LYS A 164 -2.95 12.73 14.81
N ARG A 165 -4.10 13.04 14.19
CA ARG A 165 -5.38 12.35 14.47
C ARG A 165 -5.45 10.91 13.97
N SER A 166 -4.54 10.52 13.10
CA SER A 166 -4.53 9.23 12.39
C SER A 166 -3.36 8.34 12.82
N ASN A 167 -2.61 8.75 13.85
CA ASN A 167 -1.44 8.04 14.37
C ASN A 167 -1.75 6.56 14.67
N GLU A 168 -2.78 6.31 15.49
CA GLU A 168 -3.14 4.94 15.90
C GLU A 168 -3.68 4.10 14.73
N SER A 169 -4.36 4.72 13.77
CA SER A 169 -4.84 4.02 12.56
C SER A 169 -3.67 3.57 11.67
N VAL A 170 -2.64 4.40 11.50
CA VAL A 170 -1.43 4.04 10.73
C VAL A 170 -0.58 2.99 11.47
N LYS A 171 -0.51 3.02 12.80
CA LYS A 171 0.13 1.92 13.56
C LYS A 171 -0.62 0.59 13.36
N LYS A 172 -1.94 0.63 13.51
CA LYS A 172 -2.83 -0.52 13.30
C LYS A 172 -2.71 -1.10 11.88
N GLU A 173 -2.60 -0.24 10.87
CA GLU A 173 -2.33 -0.64 9.48
C GLU A 173 -1.08 -1.53 9.39
N CYS A 174 0.04 -1.11 9.99
CA CYS A 174 1.26 -1.91 9.99
C CYS A 174 1.08 -3.28 10.65
N ASP A 175 0.37 -3.34 11.78
CA ASP A 175 0.10 -4.61 12.49
C ASP A 175 -0.79 -5.57 11.68
N ILE A 176 -1.76 -5.03 10.93
CA ILE A 176 -2.58 -5.81 10.01
C ILE A 176 -1.72 -6.33 8.85
N LEU A 177 -0.94 -5.45 8.20
CA LEU A 177 -0.09 -5.84 7.08
C LEU A 177 0.95 -6.90 7.45
N ARG A 178 1.47 -6.86 8.69
CA ARG A 178 2.36 -7.92 9.22
C ARG A 178 1.64 -9.26 9.35
N ALA A 179 0.39 -9.26 9.81
CA ALA A 179 -0.41 -10.48 9.86
C ALA A 179 -0.76 -11.00 8.46
N LEU A 180 -0.76 -10.13 7.45
CA LEU A 180 -0.98 -10.47 6.04
C LEU A 180 0.31 -10.68 5.24
N ALA A 181 1.48 -10.84 5.88
CA ALA A 181 2.77 -10.90 5.17
C ALA A 181 2.88 -12.04 4.14
N GLY A 182 2.07 -13.09 4.28
CA GLY A 182 1.98 -14.21 3.33
C GLY A 182 1.00 -14.00 2.16
N VAL A 183 0.16 -12.96 2.22
CA VAL A 183 -0.83 -12.68 1.18
C VAL A 183 -0.15 -12.02 -0.03
N PRO A 184 -0.40 -12.51 -1.25
CA PRO A 184 0.16 -11.90 -2.45
C PRO A 184 -0.51 -10.55 -2.76
N HIS A 185 0.12 -9.72 -3.59
CA HIS A 185 -0.46 -8.47 -4.12
C HIS A 185 -0.82 -7.41 -3.07
N LEU A 186 -0.33 -7.53 -1.84
CA LEU A 186 -0.46 -6.50 -0.81
C LEU A 186 0.86 -5.76 -0.63
N GLU A 187 0.77 -4.48 -0.27
CA GLU A 187 1.90 -3.84 0.39
C GLU A 187 2.17 -4.52 1.73
N ARG A 188 3.40 -4.41 2.21
CA ARG A 188 3.87 -5.06 3.43
C ARG A 188 4.49 -4.01 4.32
N CYS A 189 4.13 -4.01 5.59
CA CYS A 189 4.87 -3.25 6.57
C CYS A 189 6.22 -3.93 6.83
N ILE A 190 7.30 -3.21 6.54
CA ILE A 190 8.67 -3.66 6.78
C ILE A 190 9.21 -2.94 8.01
N GLY A 191 9.38 -3.66 9.11
CA GLY A 191 9.76 -3.05 10.39
C GLY A 191 8.60 -2.54 11.22
N GLY A 192 8.90 -1.89 12.34
CA GLY A 192 7.93 -1.32 13.30
C GLY A 192 7.44 0.08 12.97
N PRO A 193 6.23 0.46 13.43
CA PRO A 193 5.89 1.86 13.52
C PRO A 193 6.84 2.56 14.50
N ILE A 194 7.42 3.68 14.09
CA ILE A 194 8.25 4.52 14.97
C ILE A 194 7.65 5.93 15.04
N GLU A 195 8.08 6.71 16.02
CA GLU A 195 7.64 8.10 16.17
C GLU A 195 8.27 8.98 15.09
N TYR A 196 7.49 9.94 14.59
CA TYR A 196 7.97 10.89 13.61
C TYR A 196 8.85 11.95 14.29
N PRO A 197 10.15 12.06 13.94
CA PRO A 197 11.12 12.77 14.79
C PRO A 197 11.00 14.31 14.77
N TYR A 198 10.16 14.88 13.90
CA TYR A 198 10.02 16.34 13.76
C TYR A 198 8.71 16.87 14.34
N GLU A 199 7.77 16.00 14.72
CA GLU A 199 6.49 16.42 15.29
C GLU A 199 5.84 15.32 16.12
N ASP A 200 5.79 15.55 17.43
CA ASP A 200 5.19 14.65 18.41
C ASP A 200 3.76 14.22 18.06
N GLY A 201 3.45 12.98 18.41
CA GLY A 201 2.10 12.42 18.24
C GLY A 201 1.77 11.99 16.81
N ARG A 202 2.78 11.87 15.93
CA ARG A 202 2.68 11.26 14.61
C ARG A 202 3.54 9.99 14.57
N ALA A 203 3.04 8.94 13.94
CA ALA A 203 3.81 7.75 13.60
C ALA A 203 4.27 7.78 12.14
N ILE A 204 5.35 7.03 11.89
CA ILE A 204 5.82 6.65 10.56
C ILE A 204 5.89 5.12 10.44
N ILE A 205 5.52 4.61 9.27
CA ILE A 205 5.66 3.19 8.91
C ILE A 205 6.38 3.07 7.57
N ALA A 206 7.12 1.98 7.39
CA ALA A 206 7.78 1.65 6.13
C ALA A 206 7.05 0.51 5.42
N LEU A 207 6.82 0.69 4.12
CA LEU A 207 5.94 -0.11 3.28
C LEU A 207 6.68 -0.57 2.01
N SER A 208 6.44 -1.81 1.58
CA SER A 208 7.03 -2.41 0.39
C SER A 208 6.14 -3.52 -0.20
N PRO A 209 6.07 -3.71 -1.52
CA PRO A 209 6.80 -2.98 -2.56
C PRO A 209 6.18 -1.62 -2.87
N VAL A 210 6.95 -0.75 -3.52
CA VAL A 210 6.43 0.46 -4.19
C VAL A 210 6.17 0.09 -5.65
N MET A 211 4.95 0.30 -6.15
CA MET A 211 4.66 0.10 -7.57
C MET A 211 5.44 1.12 -8.41
N ALA A 212 6.28 0.64 -9.33
CA ALA A 212 7.08 1.52 -10.17
C ALA A 212 6.19 2.33 -11.11
N ALA A 213 6.31 3.66 -11.03
CA ALA A 213 5.84 4.54 -12.07
C ALA A 213 6.76 4.42 -13.30
N SER A 214 6.25 4.78 -14.49
CA SER A 214 7.09 4.83 -15.70
C SER A 214 8.25 5.81 -15.49
N ASN A 215 9.41 5.48 -16.07
CA ASN A 215 10.51 6.42 -16.19
C ASN A 215 10.14 7.62 -17.09
N ASN A 216 9.05 7.51 -17.85
CA ASN A 216 8.50 8.59 -18.63
C ASN A 216 7.45 9.35 -17.80
N PRO A 217 7.72 10.62 -17.39
CA PRO A 217 6.79 11.40 -16.58
C PRO A 217 5.49 11.76 -17.31
N HIS A 218 5.41 11.52 -18.63
CA HIS A 218 4.20 11.72 -19.42
C HIS A 218 3.33 10.47 -19.55
N GLU A 219 3.75 9.34 -18.99
CA GLU A 219 3.08 8.06 -19.17
C GLU A 219 2.50 7.57 -17.84
N ASP A 220 1.16 7.62 -17.75
CA ASP A 220 0.44 7.07 -16.62
C ASP A 220 0.26 5.55 -16.80
N VAL A 221 1.22 4.80 -16.28
CA VAL A 221 1.26 3.33 -16.35
C VAL A 221 0.52 2.68 -15.19
N ILE A 222 0.17 3.43 -14.14
CA ILE A 222 -0.57 2.92 -12.97
C ILE A 222 -2.02 3.37 -13.06
N THR A 223 -2.96 2.49 -12.74
CA THR A 223 -4.39 2.80 -12.69
C THR A 223 -5.04 2.11 -11.50
N SER A 224 -6.19 2.61 -11.05
CA SER A 224 -7.06 1.90 -10.11
C SER A 224 -8.20 1.15 -10.80
N ASP A 225 -8.36 1.33 -12.11
CA ASP A 225 -9.45 0.74 -12.90
C ASP A 225 -8.94 -0.38 -13.80
N LEU A 226 -9.42 -1.59 -13.56
CA LEU A 226 -9.04 -2.78 -14.31
C LEU A 226 -9.52 -2.75 -15.77
N ASN A 227 -10.47 -1.87 -16.13
CA ASN A 227 -10.85 -1.60 -17.52
C ASN A 227 -9.77 -0.84 -18.30
N MET A 228 -8.87 -0.13 -17.61
CA MET A 228 -7.79 0.66 -18.21
C MET A 228 -6.49 -0.14 -18.39
N VAL A 229 -6.46 -1.39 -17.93
CA VAL A 229 -5.36 -2.34 -18.12
C VAL A 229 -5.39 -2.90 -19.54
N ASN A 230 -4.20 -3.11 -20.13
CA ASN A 230 -4.07 -3.64 -21.48
C ASN A 230 -4.84 -4.97 -21.62
N PRO A 231 -5.73 -5.08 -22.61
CA PRO A 231 -6.58 -6.26 -22.76
C PRO A 231 -5.75 -7.52 -23.03
N GLY A 232 -6.32 -8.68 -22.70
CA GLY A 232 -5.65 -9.97 -22.87
C GLY A 232 -4.98 -10.46 -21.59
N ILE A 233 -3.70 -10.82 -21.67
CA ILE A 233 -2.98 -11.45 -20.54
C ILE A 233 -2.91 -10.54 -19.31
N PRO A 234 -2.53 -9.25 -19.41
CA PRO A 234 -2.42 -8.37 -18.24
C PRO A 234 -3.74 -8.25 -17.49
N GLN A 235 -4.82 -7.90 -18.18
CA GLN A 235 -6.15 -7.73 -17.57
C GLN A 235 -6.67 -9.02 -16.91
N ARG A 236 -6.49 -10.18 -17.57
CA ARG A 236 -6.87 -11.49 -17.00
C ARG A 236 -6.07 -11.82 -15.75
N LYS A 237 -4.76 -11.54 -15.76
CA LYS A 237 -3.88 -11.71 -14.60
C LYS A 237 -4.33 -10.83 -13.42
N SER A 238 -4.69 -9.57 -13.69
CA SER A 238 -5.19 -8.66 -12.64
C SER A 238 -6.48 -9.18 -12.02
N ALA A 239 -7.46 -9.60 -12.84
CA ALA A 239 -8.73 -10.13 -12.33
C ALA A 239 -8.53 -11.37 -11.43
N ILE A 240 -7.64 -12.28 -11.81
CA ILE A 240 -7.29 -13.44 -10.97
C ILE A 240 -6.61 -12.98 -9.68
N SER A 241 -5.69 -12.00 -9.75
CA SER A 241 -4.96 -11.48 -8.59
C SER A 241 -5.90 -10.85 -7.56
N VAL A 242 -6.92 -10.11 -8.01
CA VAL A 242 -7.96 -9.53 -7.16
C VAL A 242 -8.68 -10.62 -6.36
N VAL A 243 -9.19 -11.66 -7.04
CA VAL A 243 -9.92 -12.77 -6.39
C VAL A 243 -9.03 -13.51 -5.40
N LYS A 244 -7.80 -13.86 -5.80
CA LYS A 244 -6.86 -14.57 -4.91
C LYS A 244 -6.55 -13.79 -3.66
N THR A 245 -6.32 -12.48 -3.80
CA THR A 245 -6.02 -11.60 -2.67
C THR A 245 -7.19 -11.52 -1.70
N MET A 246 -8.41 -11.33 -2.23
CA MET A 246 -9.64 -11.32 -1.43
C MET A 246 -9.76 -12.58 -0.58
N VAL A 247 -9.68 -13.76 -1.20
CA VAL A 247 -9.83 -15.04 -0.49
C VAL A 247 -8.73 -15.23 0.56
N LYS A 248 -7.47 -14.93 0.23
CA LYS A 248 -6.34 -15.06 1.16
C LYS A 248 -6.38 -14.07 2.34
N MET A 249 -6.94 -12.86 2.14
CA MET A 249 -7.19 -11.95 3.26
C MET A 249 -8.26 -12.50 4.20
N LEU A 250 -9.36 -13.00 3.65
CA LEU A 250 -10.46 -13.58 4.43
C LEU A 250 -10.03 -14.84 5.19
N GLU A 251 -9.19 -15.68 4.58
CA GLU A 251 -8.58 -16.85 5.23
C GLU A 251 -7.83 -16.49 6.51
N LEU A 252 -7.17 -15.33 6.53
CA LEU A 252 -6.46 -14.82 7.70
C LEU A 252 -7.36 -13.99 8.64
N GLY A 253 -8.67 -13.99 8.38
CA GLY A 253 -9.67 -13.29 9.17
C GLY A 253 -9.53 -11.77 9.08
N VAL A 254 -9.16 -11.24 7.91
CA VAL A 254 -9.00 -9.79 7.69
C VAL A 254 -9.78 -9.33 6.47
N TYR A 255 -10.36 -8.14 6.56
CA TYR A 255 -10.98 -7.42 5.45
C TYR A 255 -10.72 -5.92 5.58
N THR A 256 -10.99 -5.16 4.52
CA THR A 256 -10.96 -3.68 4.55
C THR A 256 -12.29 -3.13 4.03
N ILE A 257 -12.65 -1.93 4.48
CA ILE A 257 -13.83 -1.19 4.00
C ILE A 257 -13.44 -0.05 3.04
N ASP A 258 -12.16 0.00 2.65
CA ASP A 258 -11.63 0.97 1.71
C ASP A 258 -10.65 0.25 0.77
N VAL A 259 -11.18 -0.33 -0.31
CA VAL A 259 -10.37 -1.07 -1.28
C VAL A 259 -9.66 -0.11 -2.24
N GLN A 260 -8.34 0.01 -2.10
CA GLN A 260 -7.53 0.88 -2.96
C GLN A 260 -6.48 0.08 -3.77
N PRO A 261 -6.77 -0.31 -5.01
CA PRO A 261 -5.81 -0.99 -5.87
C PRO A 261 -4.93 -0.01 -6.65
N LEU A 262 -3.64 -0.33 -6.74
CA LEU A 262 -2.75 0.15 -7.79
C LEU A 262 -2.54 -0.99 -8.79
N ILE A 263 -2.72 -0.72 -10.07
CA ILE A 263 -2.62 -1.72 -11.14
C ILE A 263 -1.72 -1.20 -12.25
N ASN A 264 -0.65 -1.95 -12.55
CA ASN A 264 0.18 -1.65 -13.70
C ASN A 264 -0.54 -2.05 -14.99
N ARG A 265 -0.80 -1.07 -15.87
CA ARG A 265 -1.59 -1.23 -17.09
C ARG A 265 -0.95 -2.19 -18.10
N GLU A 266 0.38 -2.29 -18.10
CA GLU A 266 1.12 -3.12 -19.04
C GLU A 266 1.28 -4.56 -18.56
N THR A 267 1.62 -4.74 -17.28
CA THR A 267 1.98 -6.04 -16.72
C THR A 267 0.81 -6.75 -16.03
N GLY A 268 -0.26 -5.99 -15.73
CA GLY A 268 -1.41 -6.45 -14.96
C GLY A 268 -1.08 -6.78 -13.51
N GLU A 269 0.08 -6.34 -13.01
CA GLU A 269 0.43 -6.47 -11.59
C GLU A 269 -0.49 -5.60 -10.74
N VAL A 270 -1.04 -6.20 -9.69
CA VAL A 270 -1.93 -5.54 -8.72
C VAL A 270 -1.19 -5.41 -7.40
N LEU A 271 -1.32 -4.25 -6.77
CA LEU A 271 -0.88 -3.96 -5.42
C LEU A 271 -2.00 -3.23 -4.69
N PHE A 272 -2.59 -3.86 -3.69
CA PHE A 272 -3.53 -3.20 -2.79
C PHE A 272 -2.76 -2.46 -1.71
N ILE A 273 -3.20 -1.23 -1.44
CA ILE A 273 -2.58 -0.31 -0.50
C ILE A 273 -3.62 0.26 0.47
N ASP A 274 -3.15 1.01 1.47
CA ASP A 274 -3.92 1.75 2.45
C ASP A 274 -4.85 0.87 3.31
N PHE A 275 -4.26 0.18 4.26
CA PHE A 275 -4.97 -0.73 5.18
C PHE A 275 -5.37 -0.04 6.50
N THR A 276 -5.51 1.29 6.48
CA THR A 276 -5.85 2.10 7.65
C THR A 276 -7.24 1.81 8.21
N GLU A 277 -8.16 1.41 7.33
CA GLU A 277 -9.53 1.02 7.66
C GLU A 277 -9.74 -0.50 7.73
N ALA A 278 -8.66 -1.29 7.63
CA ALA A 278 -8.75 -2.74 7.73
C ALA A 278 -9.14 -3.23 9.13
N LYS A 279 -9.82 -4.37 9.19
CA LYS A 279 -10.38 -4.96 10.41
C LYS A 279 -10.14 -6.46 10.44
N ARG A 280 -10.08 -7.01 11.67
CA ARG A 280 -10.10 -8.45 11.91
C ARG A 280 -11.54 -8.90 12.12
N ILE A 281 -11.90 -10.05 11.55
CA ILE A 281 -13.20 -10.69 11.75
C ILE A 281 -13.32 -11.09 13.22
N SER A 282 -14.43 -10.72 13.86
CA SER A 282 -14.73 -11.18 15.23
C SER A 282 -15.23 -12.62 15.24
N THR A 283 -14.91 -13.35 16.32
CA THR A 283 -15.45 -14.70 16.58
C THR A 283 -16.16 -14.69 17.94
N PRO A 284 -17.50 -14.83 17.98
CA PRO A 284 -18.41 -15.07 16.85
C PRO A 284 -18.59 -13.86 15.93
N LEU A 285 -18.93 -14.11 14.67
CA LEU A 285 -19.15 -13.07 13.66
C LEU A 285 -20.30 -12.14 14.07
N SER A 286 -20.01 -10.85 14.21
CA SER A 286 -21.01 -9.82 14.50
C SER A 286 -21.80 -9.42 13.24
N PRO A 287 -23.05 -8.93 13.37
CA PRO A 287 -23.82 -8.42 12.22
C PRO A 287 -23.14 -7.26 11.48
N VAL A 288 -22.35 -6.44 12.19
CA VAL A 288 -21.60 -5.33 11.58
C VAL A 288 -20.45 -5.87 10.73
N ASP A 289 -19.75 -6.89 11.21
CA ASP A 289 -18.68 -7.54 10.45
C ASP A 289 -19.26 -8.28 9.24
N GLU A 290 -20.41 -8.95 9.40
CA GLU A 290 -21.13 -9.62 8.31
C GLU A 290 -21.47 -8.65 7.16
N SER A 291 -22.07 -7.48 7.47
CA SER A 291 -22.32 -6.44 6.47
C SER A 291 -21.04 -5.94 5.84
N SER A 292 -20.01 -5.65 6.64
CA SER A 292 -18.74 -5.11 6.12
C SER A 292 -17.99 -6.12 5.24
N LEU A 293 -18.14 -7.41 5.51
CA LEU A 293 -17.57 -8.49 4.71
C LEU A 293 -18.27 -8.61 3.35
N VAL A 294 -19.60 -8.50 3.33
CA VAL A 294 -20.38 -8.44 2.09
C VAL A 294 -19.92 -7.25 1.25
N ASP A 295 -19.80 -6.07 1.86
CA ASP A 295 -19.33 -4.86 1.18
C ASP A 295 -17.90 -5.04 0.64
N PHE A 296 -16.98 -5.57 1.44
CA PHE A 296 -15.61 -5.85 1.00
C PHE A 296 -15.57 -6.81 -0.21
N CYS A 297 -16.29 -7.94 -0.14
CA CYS A 297 -16.38 -8.88 -1.26
C CYS A 297 -16.99 -8.21 -2.51
N GLY A 298 -18.04 -7.41 -2.32
CA GLY A 298 -18.69 -6.65 -3.38
C GLY A 298 -17.74 -5.65 -4.05
N GLU A 299 -17.00 -4.86 -3.28
CA GLU A 299 -16.01 -3.91 -3.80
C GLU A 299 -14.89 -4.60 -4.57
N MET A 300 -14.32 -5.68 -4.01
CA MET A 300 -13.28 -6.46 -4.68
C MET A 300 -13.76 -7.03 -6.03
N LEU A 301 -14.98 -7.58 -6.07
CA LEU A 301 -15.56 -8.10 -7.31
C LEU A 301 -15.97 -7.00 -8.29
N ALA A 302 -16.38 -5.83 -7.80
CA ALA A 302 -16.73 -4.68 -8.63
C ALA A 302 -15.53 -4.11 -9.40
N LEU A 303 -14.29 -4.34 -8.94
CA LEU A 303 -13.07 -4.03 -9.69
C LEU A 303 -12.96 -4.83 -11.00
N ILE A 304 -13.65 -5.96 -11.11
CA ILE A 304 -13.50 -6.90 -12.23
C ILE A 304 -14.49 -6.53 -13.35
N PRO A 305 -14.01 -6.25 -14.58
CA PRO A 305 -14.87 -5.96 -15.72
C PRO A 305 -15.85 -7.09 -15.99
N ASN A 306 -17.07 -6.75 -16.44
CA ASN A 306 -18.10 -7.74 -16.78
C ASN A 306 -17.61 -8.80 -17.78
N SER A 307 -16.73 -8.43 -18.72
CA SER A 307 -16.11 -9.33 -19.70
C SER A 307 -15.23 -10.42 -19.08
N LEU A 308 -14.78 -10.23 -17.84
CA LEU A 308 -13.91 -11.15 -17.09
C LEU A 308 -14.60 -11.82 -15.91
N LYS A 309 -15.90 -11.59 -15.68
CA LYS A 309 -16.66 -12.23 -14.60
C LYS A 309 -16.54 -13.76 -14.64
N GLY A 310 -16.71 -14.38 -15.80
CA GLY A 310 -16.54 -15.84 -15.93
C GLY A 310 -15.14 -16.35 -15.56
N LEU A 311 -14.09 -15.56 -15.80
CA LEU A 311 -12.72 -15.92 -15.40
C LEU A 311 -12.51 -15.77 -13.90
N ALA A 312 -12.97 -14.65 -13.33
CA ALA A 312 -13.01 -14.48 -11.89
C ALA A 312 -13.76 -15.66 -11.26
N VAL A 313 -14.76 -16.20 -11.97
CA VAL A 313 -15.54 -17.31 -11.47
C VAL A 313 -14.80 -18.59 -11.26
N GLU A 314 -14.05 -18.99 -12.26
CA GLU A 314 -13.23 -20.17 -12.16
C GLU A 314 -12.08 -19.97 -11.16
N ALA A 315 -11.55 -18.74 -11.03
CA ALA A 315 -10.55 -18.42 -10.02
C ALA A 315 -11.10 -18.58 -8.59
N LEU A 316 -12.29 -18.01 -8.30
CA LEU A 316 -12.89 -18.09 -6.97
C LEU A 316 -13.19 -19.54 -6.58
N LYS A 317 -13.79 -20.32 -7.48
CA LYS A 317 -14.04 -21.75 -7.25
C LYS A 317 -12.76 -22.50 -6.92
N THR A 318 -11.67 -22.21 -7.65
CA THR A 318 -10.37 -22.84 -7.42
C THR A 318 -9.85 -22.53 -6.02
N GLU A 319 -9.87 -21.27 -5.60
CA GLU A 319 -9.41 -20.87 -4.26
C GLU A 319 -10.31 -21.44 -3.15
N MET A 320 -11.64 -21.47 -3.35
CA MET A 320 -12.59 -22.07 -2.40
C MET A 320 -12.42 -23.58 -2.24
N ILE A 321 -12.09 -24.31 -3.32
CA ILE A 321 -11.74 -25.73 -3.23
C ILE A 321 -10.46 -25.91 -2.41
N GLY A 322 -9.46 -25.03 -2.59
CA GLY A 322 -8.25 -25.00 -1.78
C GLY A 322 -8.57 -24.87 -0.28
N LEU A 323 -9.36 -23.84 0.07
CA LEU A 323 -9.77 -23.60 1.46
C LEU A 323 -10.48 -24.80 2.11
N LYS A 324 -11.38 -25.46 1.37
CA LYS A 324 -12.12 -26.63 1.88
C LYS A 324 -11.24 -27.87 2.07
N ASN A 325 -10.20 -28.02 1.25
CA ASN A 325 -9.32 -29.18 1.29
C ASN A 325 -8.22 -29.09 2.35
N GLU A 326 -7.75 -27.90 2.68
CA GLU A 326 -6.60 -27.75 3.56
C GLU A 326 -6.95 -28.01 5.04
N ASN A 327 -8.23 -28.06 5.43
CA ASN A 327 -8.69 -28.33 6.81
C ASN A 327 -8.01 -27.44 7.88
N THR A 328 -7.38 -26.35 7.43
CA THR A 328 -6.48 -25.45 8.17
C THR A 328 -7.16 -24.11 8.50
N ALA A 329 -8.28 -23.80 7.84
CA ALA A 329 -8.91 -22.52 8.02
C ALA A 329 -9.88 -22.58 9.22
N ASP A 330 -9.51 -21.92 10.31
CA ASP A 330 -10.43 -21.47 11.38
C ASP A 330 -11.41 -20.37 10.88
N LEU A 331 -11.67 -20.34 9.57
CA LEU A 331 -12.65 -19.47 8.95
C LEU A 331 -14.04 -19.86 9.50
N PRO A 332 -14.77 -18.93 10.12
CA PRO A 332 -16.14 -19.19 10.52
C PRO A 332 -16.94 -19.65 9.29
N GLY A 333 -17.72 -20.75 9.40
CA GLY A 333 -18.49 -21.28 8.26
C GLY A 333 -19.36 -20.22 7.57
N LYS A 334 -19.87 -19.24 8.36
CA LYS A 334 -20.58 -18.07 7.83
C LYS A 334 -19.79 -17.24 6.82
N VAL A 335 -18.46 -17.13 6.95
CA VAL A 335 -17.63 -16.38 5.99
C VAL A 335 -17.59 -17.11 4.65
N ILE A 336 -17.54 -18.44 4.66
CA ILE A 336 -17.66 -19.26 3.44
C ILE A 336 -19.02 -19.04 2.80
N ASP A 337 -20.09 -19.05 3.61
CA ASP A 337 -21.45 -18.82 3.12
C ASP A 337 -21.59 -17.41 2.47
N ILE A 338 -20.98 -16.38 3.06
CA ILE A 338 -20.96 -15.02 2.48
C ILE A 338 -20.22 -14.97 1.15
N ILE A 339 -19.03 -15.60 1.06
CA ILE A 339 -18.27 -15.64 -0.19
C ILE A 339 -19.09 -16.35 -1.28
N GLU A 340 -19.79 -17.43 -0.93
CA GLU A 340 -20.67 -18.15 -1.86
C GLU A 340 -21.94 -17.34 -2.21
N SER A 341 -22.48 -16.51 -1.31
CA SER A 341 -23.72 -15.75 -1.54
C SER A 341 -23.51 -14.51 -2.41
N VAL A 342 -22.49 -13.69 -2.11
CA VAL A 342 -22.17 -12.45 -2.88
C VAL A 342 -21.88 -12.77 -4.34
N TRP A 343 -21.59 -14.03 -4.60
CA TRP A 343 -21.17 -14.52 -5.88
C TRP A 343 -22.26 -15.04 -6.80
N LEU A 344 -23.34 -15.58 -6.23
CA LEU A 344 -24.43 -16.17 -6.99
C LEU A 344 -25.43 -15.11 -7.51
N GLU A 345 -25.22 -13.84 -7.16
CA GLU A 345 -26.00 -12.66 -7.59
C GLU A 345 -25.41 -11.97 -8.83
#